data_AF-A0A3N5V9K0-F1
#
_entry.id   AF-A0A3N5V9K0-F1
#
_cell.length_a   1.000
_cell.length_b   1.000
_cell.length_c   1.000
_cell.angle_alpha   90.00
_cell.angle_beta   90.00
_cell.angle_gamma   90.00
#
_symmetry.space_group_name_H-M   'P 1'
#
loop_
_entity.id
_entity.type
_entity.pdbx_description
1 polymer ?
#
loop_
_entity_poly.entity_id
_entity_poly.type
_entity_poly.pdbx_seq_one_letter_code
_entity_poly.pdbx_strand_id
1 'polypeptide(L)' 'MYDSSFQYPVRIGDEYDVNIQDMSRNGDSGVTRIRGLITFVRGTKPDDKVRIKIIKIGKGYARGQLIAYSDS' A
#
# COMPACT_ATOMS: atom_id res chain seq x y z
N MET A 1 23.33 6.83 -18.75
CA MET A 1 23.42 6.60 -17.30
C MET A 1 22.15 7.14 -16.66
N TYR A 2 21.26 6.25 -16.21
CA TYR A 2 20.31 6.54 -15.13
C TYR A 2 20.88 5.75 -13.95
N ASP A 3 21.03 6.37 -12.79
CA ASP A 3 21.40 5.61 -11.60
C ASP A 3 20.24 4.64 -11.29
N SER A 4 20.45 3.38 -11.66
CA SER A 4 19.48 2.29 -11.61
C SER A 4 19.33 1.69 -10.19
N SER A 5 19.69 2.44 -9.14
CA SER A 5 19.64 1.95 -7.77
C SER A 5 18.37 2.34 -7.00
N PHE A 6 17.32 2.81 -7.70
CA PHE A 6 16.00 3.02 -7.11
C PHE A 6 15.33 1.67 -6.79
N GLN A 7 15.81 0.99 -5.75
CA GLN A 7 15.06 -0.09 -5.12
C GLN A 7 13.76 0.53 -4.61
N TYR A 8 12.64 0.10 -5.21
CA TYR A 8 11.35 0.39 -4.62
C TYR A 8 11.37 -0.15 -3.18
N PRO A 9 10.88 0.63 -2.20
CA PRO A 9 10.96 0.27 -0.79
C PRO A 9 10.14 -0.97 -0.41
N VAL A 10 9.35 -1.49 -1.35
CA VAL A 10 8.46 -2.64 -1.23
C VAL A 10 8.72 -3.60 -2.39
N ARG A 11 8.40 -4.90 -2.18
CA ARG A 11 8.48 -5.93 -3.23
C ARG A 11 7.12 -6.57 -3.44
N ILE A 12 6.89 -7.07 -4.65
CA ILE A 12 5.67 -7.83 -4.98
C ILE A 12 5.71 -9.15 -4.23
N GLY A 13 4.60 -9.52 -3.59
CA GLY A 13 4.46 -10.73 -2.79
C GLY A 13 4.72 -10.52 -1.30
N ASP A 14 5.38 -9.43 -0.92
CA ASP A 14 5.60 -9.10 0.49
C ASP A 14 4.31 -8.64 1.16
N GLU A 15 4.23 -8.93 2.45
CA GLU A 15 3.13 -8.54 3.33
C GLU A 15 3.60 -7.47 4.30
N TYR A 16 2.75 -6.45 4.49
CA TYR A 16 3.01 -5.34 5.39
C TYR A 16 1.78 -5.05 6.23
N ASP A 17 1.99 -4.86 7.53
CA ASP A 17 0.99 -4.29 8.42
C ASP A 17 1.04 -2.77 8.27
N VAL A 18 -0.06 -2.18 7.80
CA VAL A 18 -0.16 -0.76 7.51
C VAL A 18 -1.40 -0.18 8.16
N ASN A 19 -1.31 1.11 8.51
CA ASN A 19 -2.48 1.90 8.85
C ASN A 19 -2.90 2.71 7.62
N ILE A 20 -4.19 2.68 7.30
CA ILE A 20 -4.76 3.50 6.24
C ILE A 20 -4.92 4.91 6.78
N GLN A 21 -4.17 5.86 6.20
CA GLN A 21 -4.18 7.24 6.67
C GLN A 21 -5.28 8.08 6.02
N ASP A 22 -5.71 7.69 4.83
CA ASP A 22 -6.69 8.47 4.06
C ASP A 22 -7.45 7.56 3.08
N MET A 23 -8.49 8.08 2.45
CA MET A 23 -9.16 7.45 1.32
C MET A 23 -8.98 8.27 0.03
N SER A 24 -9.00 7.58 -1.10
CA SER A 24 -9.11 8.22 -2.41
C SER A 24 -10.35 9.10 -2.46
N ARG A 25 -10.32 10.18 -3.26
CA ARG A 25 -11.46 11.10 -3.46
C ARG A 25 -12.75 10.40 -3.87
N ASN A 26 -12.64 9.27 -4.55
CA ASN A 26 -13.80 8.49 -5.01
C ASN A 26 -14.32 7.51 -3.95
N GLY A 27 -13.62 7.32 -2.83
CA GLY A 27 -14.00 6.40 -1.76
C GLY A 27 -13.70 4.91 -2.03
N ASP A 28 -13.20 4.54 -3.21
CA ASP A 28 -13.00 3.12 -3.57
C ASP A 28 -11.75 2.47 -2.96
N SER A 29 -10.79 3.25 -2.46
CA SER A 29 -9.48 2.73 -2.03
C SER A 29 -8.87 3.55 -0.91
N GLY A 30 -8.36 2.86 0.11
CA GLY A 30 -7.51 3.45 1.14
C GLY A 30 -6.13 3.80 0.60
N VAL A 31 -5.58 4.87 1.15
CA VAL A 31 -4.26 5.40 0.82
C VAL A 31 -3.38 5.25 2.06
N THR A 32 -2.24 4.61 1.87
CA THR A 32 -1.19 4.55 2.89
C THR A 32 0.16 4.87 2.25
N ARG A 33 1.18 5.10 3.09
CA ARG A 33 2.54 5.39 2.63
C ARG A 33 3.51 4.44 3.31
N ILE A 34 4.16 3.59 2.52
CA ILE A 34 5.19 2.68 3.00
C ILE A 34 6.54 3.29 2.65
N ARG A 35 7.28 3.77 3.66
CA ARG A 35 8.60 4.40 3.47
C ARG A 35 8.60 5.51 2.40
N GLY A 36 7.54 6.31 2.37
CA GLY A 36 7.36 7.40 1.40
C GLY A 36 6.76 6.98 0.05
N LEU A 37 6.57 5.69 -0.22
CA LEU A 37 5.87 5.21 -1.42
C LEU A 37 4.37 5.13 -1.19
N ILE A 38 3.60 5.83 -2.02
CA ILE A 38 2.14 5.81 -1.97
C ILE A 38 1.65 4.42 -2.35
N THR A 39 0.91 3.78 -1.45
CA THR A 39 0.35 2.44 -1.64
C THR A 39 -1.15 2.52 -1.56
N PHE A 40 -1.81 2.08 -2.62
CA PHE A 40 -3.27 2.04 -2.72
C PHE A 40 -3.77 0.66 -2.33
N VAL A 41 -4.76 0.60 -1.44
CA VAL A 41 -5.37 -0.63 -0.95
C VAL A 41 -6.86 -0.56 -1.20
N ARG A 42 -7.42 -1.53 -1.92
CA ARG A 42 -8.87 -1.59 -2.18
C ARG A 42 -9.61 -2.23 -1.00
N GLY A 43 -10.82 -1.73 -0.73
CA GLY A 43 -11.71 -2.32 0.28
C GLY A 43 -11.34 -1.98 1.72
N THR A 44 -10.61 -0.89 1.95
CA THR A 44 -10.21 -0.44 3.29
C THR A 44 -10.71 0.97 3.56
N LYS A 45 -10.96 1.29 4.83
CA LYS A 45 -11.40 2.59 5.31
C LYS A 45 -10.25 3.36 5.96
N PRO A 46 -10.36 4.69 6.15
CA PRO A 46 -9.42 5.45 6.95
C PRO A 46 -9.41 4.92 8.38
N ASP A 47 -8.26 5.00 9.03
CA ASP A 47 -7.97 4.50 10.39
C ASP A 47 -7.98 2.96 10.54
N ASP A 48 -8.22 2.21 9.47
CA ASP A 48 -8.12 0.74 9.50
C ASP A 48 -6.65 0.29 9.64
N LYS A 49 -6.42 -0.61 10.60
CA LYS A 49 -5.18 -1.40 10.71
C LYS A 49 -5.36 -2.72 9.99
N VAL A 50 -4.60 -2.90 8.92
CA VAL A 50 -4.77 -4.04 8.02
C VAL A 50 -3.42 -4.61 7.59
N ARG A 51 -3.42 -5.92 7.37
CA ARG A 51 -2.33 -6.59 6.67
C ARG A 51 -2.61 -6.57 5.19
N ILE A 52 -1.67 -6.04 4.42
CA ILE A 52 -1.77 -5.96 2.97
C ILE A 52 -0.63 -6.74 2.30
N LYS A 53 -0.91 -7.29 1.13
CA LYS A 53 0.08 -7.92 0.26
C LYS A 53 0.28 -7.09 -0.99
N ILE A 54 1.52 -6.75 -1.32
CA ILE A 54 1.82 -5.99 -2.54
C ILE A 54 1.65 -6.90 -3.75
N ILE A 55 0.71 -6.56 -4.62
CA ILE A 55 0.42 -7.33 -5.84
C ILE A 55 1.02 -6.70 -7.09
N LYS A 56 1.29 -5.38 -7.05
CA LYS A 56 1.83 -4.63 -8.18
C LYS A 56 2.59 -3.40 -7.71
N ILE A 57 3.71 -3.13 -8.35
CA ILE A 57 4.49 -1.90 -8.17
C ILE A 57 4.47 -1.13 -9.50
N GLY A 58 4.13 0.14 -9.44
CA GLY A 58 4.18 1.08 -10.56
C GLY A 58 5.25 2.14 -10.34
N LYS A 59 5.37 3.06 -11.31
CA LYS A 59 6.30 4.18 -11.21
C LYS A 59 5.80 5.17 -10.14
N GLY A 60 6.38 5.11 -8.94
CA GLY A 60 6.07 6.01 -7.82
C GLY A 60 4.87 5.61 -6.95
N TYR A 61 4.30 4.41 -7.16
CA TYR A 61 3.22 3.89 -6.31
C TYR A 61 3.24 2.36 -6.25
N ALA A 62 2.58 1.81 -5.25
CA ALA A 62 2.29 0.39 -5.15
C ALA A 62 0.78 0.14 -5.01
N ARG A 63 0.34 -1.08 -5.37
CA ARG A 63 -1.01 -1.57 -5.09
C ARG A 63 -0.91 -2.76 -4.15
N GLY A 64 -1.62 -2.64 -3.04
CA GLY A 64 -1.81 -3.68 -2.06
C GLY A 64 -3.18 -4.32 -2.18
N GLN A 65 -3.24 -5.61 -1.91
CA GLN A 65 -4.48 -6.34 -1.66
C GLN A 65 -4.61 -6.56 -0.14
N LEU A 66 -5.80 -6.31 0.40
CA LEU A 66 -6.13 -6.63 1.78
C LEU A 66 -6.08 -8.16 1.99
N ILE A 67 -5.37 -8.60 3.03
CA ILE A 67 -5.28 -10.01 3.44
C ILE A 67 -6.08 -10.25 4.72
N ALA A 68 -5.93 -9.38 5.72
CA ALA A 68 -6.61 -9.50 7.00
C ALA A 68 -6.78 -8.13 7.68
N TYR A 69 -7.86 -7.98 8.46
CA TYR A 69 -7.99 -6.89 9.43
C TYR A 69 -7.29 -7.29 10.73
N SER A 70 -6.59 -6.35 11.35
CA SER A 70 -5.89 -6.59 12.63
C SER A 70 -6.85 -6.58 13.83
N ASP A 71 -8.11 -6.20 13.63
CA ASP A 71 -9.16 -6.12 14.65
C ASP A 71 -9.90 -7.47 14.72
N SER A 72 -9.47 -8.35 15.61
CA SER A 72 -10.19 -9.56 16.04
C SER A 72 -9.94 -9.78 17.52
#